data_AF-A0A2E3ABC4-F1
#
_entry.id   AF-A0A2E3ABC4-F1
#
_cell.length_a   1.000
_cell.length_b   1.000
_cell.length_c   1.000
_cell.angle_alpha   90.00
_cell.angle_beta   90.00
_cell.angle_gamma   90.00
#
_symmetry.space_group_name_H-M   'P 1'
#
loop_
_entity.id
_entity.type
_entity.pdbx_description
1 polymer ?
#
loop_
_entity_poly.entity_id
_entity_poly.type
_entity_poly.pdbx_seq_one_letter_code
_entity_poly.pdbx_strand_id
1 'polypeptide(L)'
;MNGVWRRIHFLLAFGSALFLFLTSVSGFILGIEALMDQTKPQAIDSLEDYSLKTTLEKLDTNIKEVFELVITEKNYVVVQGISKDGFENFYADPETGLKINSVTPTSPFFKLVRSFHRSLFLKNTGRIIVGIIAFLLILLSITGGILLTRRIGGIKQLFFLTKEKNIYRKGHIILGKWFFIPVLIIGFSGAYLSIERFNVFTNQESNTKTYAKGERILDLNTIRLNDVTRVSYPFSKADDEVYNIELKDRVFTVRQGDFSILSEEVYPFHSLLKHWNYYIHTGESSVFVALILTLAALAIVFFMFTGLKITSKTSLDLLNLNKNNLKEASLIILYGTETGNSYQFAKRLAKTLRKENHSLGLTSLNNYAIFPKAKTILILTATYGDGEAPSNAERFEKRFETMVQLNPINFSILGFGSKSYPKFCQYAITLQSRLEKQDNFFSLMPLFKINNQSETDYCLWESMVVNKLK
;
A
#
# COMPACT_ATOMS: atom_id res chain seq x y z
N MET A 1 -0.06 -18.59 -14.28
CA MET A 1 -0.81 -17.88 -13.22
C MET A 1 -0.25 -16.48 -12.92
N ASN A 2 1.02 -16.18 -13.22
CA ASN A 2 1.62 -14.86 -12.93
C ASN A 2 1.02 -13.75 -13.80
N GLY A 3 0.65 -14.08 -15.03
CA GLY A 3 -0.02 -13.14 -15.93
C GLY A 3 -1.37 -12.62 -15.40
N VAL A 4 -2.10 -13.42 -14.61
CA VAL A 4 -3.41 -13.03 -14.06
C VAL A 4 -3.22 -12.00 -12.95
N TRP A 5 -2.38 -12.28 -11.96
CA TRP A 5 -2.10 -11.36 -10.85
C TRP A 5 -1.57 -10.02 -11.32
N ARG A 6 -0.71 -10.01 -12.34
CA ARG A 6 -0.19 -8.76 -12.91
C ARG A 6 -1.25 -7.94 -13.62
N ARG A 7 -2.18 -8.59 -14.35
CA ARG A 7 -3.32 -7.89 -14.97
C ARG A 7 -4.24 -7.30 -13.91
N ILE A 8 -4.57 -8.08 -12.87
CA ILE A 8 -5.39 -7.61 -11.76
C ILE A 8 -4.72 -6.41 -11.08
N HIS A 9 -3.45 -6.53 -10.68
CA HIS A 9 -2.71 -5.44 -10.06
C HIS A 9 -2.67 -4.18 -10.93
N PHE A 10 -2.41 -4.34 -12.25
CA PHE A 10 -2.42 -3.22 -13.19
C PHE A 10 -3.81 -2.58 -13.32
N LEU A 11 -4.88 -3.36 -13.46
CA LEU A 11 -6.24 -2.84 -13.60
C LEU A 11 -6.69 -2.10 -12.34
N LEU A 12 -6.40 -2.65 -11.16
CA LEU A 12 -6.65 -1.99 -9.89
C LEU A 12 -5.88 -0.67 -9.80
N ALA A 13 -4.59 -0.69 -10.15
CA ALA A 13 -3.72 0.49 -10.06
C ALA A 13 -4.17 1.57 -11.04
N PHE A 14 -4.50 1.19 -12.28
CA PHE A 14 -4.97 2.10 -13.30
C PHE A 14 -6.32 2.72 -12.92
N GLY A 15 -7.28 1.91 -12.44
CA GLY A 15 -8.61 2.38 -12.05
C GLY A 15 -8.62 3.30 -10.83
N SER A 16 -7.61 3.20 -9.96
CA SER A 16 -7.51 3.99 -8.73
C SER A 16 -6.41 5.06 -8.76
N ALA A 17 -5.60 5.14 -9.83
CA ALA A 17 -4.38 5.95 -9.88
C ALA A 17 -4.59 7.42 -9.50
N LEU A 18 -5.59 8.08 -10.10
CA LEU A 18 -5.84 9.50 -9.86
C LEU A 18 -6.17 9.77 -8.40
N PHE A 19 -7.13 9.04 -7.85
CA PHE A 19 -7.58 9.26 -6.49
C PHE A 19 -6.57 8.78 -5.44
N LEU A 20 -5.86 7.67 -5.69
CA LEU A 20 -4.74 7.25 -4.84
C LEU A 20 -3.62 8.31 -4.82
N PHE A 21 -3.32 8.93 -5.96
CA PHE A 21 -2.34 10.01 -6.03
C PHE A 21 -2.76 11.18 -5.16
N LEU A 22 -3.98 11.67 -5.34
CA LEU A 22 -4.52 12.79 -4.57
C LEU A 22 -4.59 12.50 -3.07
N THR A 23 -5.09 11.32 -2.69
CA THR A 23 -5.22 10.92 -1.27
C THR A 23 -3.85 10.66 -0.62
N SER A 24 -2.88 10.12 -1.36
CA SER A 24 -1.52 9.89 -0.82
C SER A 24 -0.73 11.19 -0.67
N VAL A 25 -0.86 12.13 -1.61
CA VAL A 25 -0.21 13.45 -1.50
C VAL A 25 -0.79 14.23 -0.31
N SER A 26 -2.11 14.26 -0.17
CA SER A 26 -2.74 14.89 0.99
C SER A 26 -2.40 14.17 2.30
N GLY A 27 -2.33 12.83 2.30
CA GLY A 27 -1.90 12.04 3.46
C GLY A 27 -0.46 12.32 3.87
N PHE A 28 0.46 12.49 2.91
CA PHE A 28 1.85 12.89 3.17
C PHE A 28 1.92 14.27 3.85
N ILE A 29 1.14 15.24 3.37
CA ILE A 29 1.07 16.59 3.97
C ILE A 29 0.53 16.53 5.39
N LEU A 30 -0.51 15.73 5.66
CA LEU A 30 -1.05 15.53 7.02
C LEU A 30 -0.07 14.76 7.92
N GLY A 31 0.73 13.86 7.37
CA GLY A 31 1.80 13.19 8.10
C GLY A 31 2.88 14.17 8.57
N ILE A 32 3.23 15.16 7.74
CA ILE A 32 4.12 16.27 8.15
C ILE A 32 3.48 17.10 9.27
N GLU A 33 2.17 17.40 9.20
CA GLU A 33 1.46 18.08 10.29
C GLU A 33 1.57 17.30 11.60
N ALA A 34 1.33 15.99 11.56
CA ALA A 34 1.44 15.12 12.73
C ALA A 34 2.86 15.14 13.33
N LEU A 35 3.89 15.08 12.48
CA LEU A 35 5.29 15.18 12.91
C LEU A 35 5.60 16.53 13.54
N MET A 36 5.19 17.64 12.91
CA MET A 36 5.38 18.99 13.45
C MET A 36 4.72 19.14 14.81
N ASP A 37 3.51 18.61 14.96
CA ASP A 37 2.77 18.68 16.21
C ASP A 37 3.36 17.82 17.33
N GLN A 38 4.07 16.74 17.01
CA GLN A 38 4.74 15.90 18.01
C GLN A 38 6.10 16.43 18.44
N THR A 39 6.72 17.31 17.64
CA THR A 39 7.96 18.00 18.02
C THR A 39 7.74 19.21 18.94
N LYS A 40 6.49 19.55 19.26
CA LYS A 40 6.17 20.66 20.17
C LYS A 40 6.53 20.27 21.61
N PRO A 41 7.41 21.01 22.30
CA PRO A 41 7.85 20.70 23.66
C PRO A 41 6.76 21.10 24.65
N GLN A 42 5.78 20.23 24.87
CA GLN A 42 4.63 20.51 25.75
C GLN A 42 4.13 19.28 26.51
N ALA A 43 4.74 18.10 26.32
CA ALA A 43 4.24 16.85 26.88
C ALA A 43 4.73 16.71 28.32
N ILE A 44 3.85 16.32 29.22
CA ILE A 44 4.20 16.03 30.61
C ILE A 44 4.57 14.55 30.65
N ASP A 45 5.86 14.26 30.86
CA ASP A 45 6.41 12.91 30.80
C ASP A 45 5.89 11.97 31.92
N SER A 46 5.11 12.48 32.88
CA SER A 46 4.75 11.77 34.13
C SER A 46 3.27 11.88 34.51
N LEU A 47 2.34 11.85 33.54
CA LEU A 47 0.89 11.86 33.84
C LEU A 47 0.41 10.70 34.73
N GLU A 48 1.16 9.60 34.79
CA GLU A 48 0.85 8.44 35.63
C GLU A 48 1.00 8.75 37.13
N ASP A 49 1.83 9.74 37.48
CA ASP A 49 2.10 10.11 38.88
C ASP A 49 0.99 10.99 39.46
N TYR A 50 0.23 11.67 38.61
CA TYR A 50 -0.80 12.62 39.02
C TYR A 50 -2.19 11.96 39.11
N SER A 51 -2.85 12.15 40.26
CA SER A 51 -4.23 11.71 40.44
C SER A 51 -5.23 12.71 39.85
N LEU A 52 -6.35 12.22 39.35
CA LEU A 52 -7.41 13.08 38.82
C LEU A 52 -7.90 14.06 39.89
N LYS A 53 -8.06 13.60 41.14
CA LYS A 53 -8.49 14.44 42.26
C LYS A 53 -7.61 15.68 42.42
N THR A 54 -6.30 15.48 42.54
CA THR A 54 -5.34 16.56 42.77
C THR A 54 -5.42 17.61 41.67
N THR A 55 -5.50 17.17 40.41
CA THR A 55 -5.57 18.10 39.28
C THR A 55 -6.87 18.88 39.25
N LEU A 56 -8.03 18.25 39.48
CA LEU A 56 -9.30 18.96 39.54
C LEU A 56 -9.32 20.01 40.67
N GLU A 57 -8.83 19.67 41.87
CA GLU A 57 -8.73 20.61 43.00
C GLU A 57 -7.86 21.83 42.66
N LYS A 58 -6.73 21.61 41.97
CA LYS A 58 -5.80 22.69 41.57
C LYS A 58 -6.39 23.57 40.49
N LEU A 59 -7.11 22.98 39.52
CA LEU A 59 -7.82 23.71 38.48
C LEU A 59 -8.95 24.56 39.07
N ASP A 60 -9.75 24.00 39.98
CA ASP A 60 -10.85 24.71 40.63
C ASP A 60 -10.37 25.86 41.53
N THR A 61 -9.13 25.75 42.04
CA THR A 61 -8.50 26.80 42.83
C THR A 61 -7.96 27.94 41.95
N ASN A 62 -7.35 27.60 40.81
CA ASN A 62 -6.55 28.56 40.03
C ASN A 62 -7.25 29.10 38.77
N ILE A 63 -8.30 28.44 38.29
CA ILE A 63 -9.07 28.82 37.11
C ILE A 63 -10.47 29.26 37.57
N LYS A 64 -10.98 30.35 36.99
CA LYS A 64 -12.25 30.95 37.41
C LYS A 64 -13.43 29.99 37.20
N GLU A 65 -13.45 29.32 36.06
CA GLU A 65 -14.47 28.34 35.70
C GLU A 65 -13.89 27.33 34.70
N VAL A 66 -14.11 26.05 34.96
CA VAL A 66 -13.68 24.95 34.10
C VAL A 66 -14.91 24.23 33.59
N PHE A 67 -15.02 24.07 32.28
CA PHE A 67 -16.10 23.33 31.64
C PHE A 67 -15.67 21.92 31.27
N GLU A 68 -14.42 21.78 30.81
CA GLU A 68 -13.92 20.52 30.32
C GLU A 68 -12.41 20.40 30.51
N LEU A 69 -11.97 19.22 30.93
CA LEU A 69 -10.59 18.79 30.91
C LEU A 69 -10.46 17.63 29.92
N VAL A 70 -9.51 17.70 29.01
CA VAL A 70 -9.24 16.68 28.00
C VAL A 70 -7.77 16.29 28.11
N ILE A 71 -7.52 15.00 28.28
CA ILE A 71 -6.19 14.44 28.19
C ILE A 71 -6.00 13.95 26.76
N THR A 72 -5.08 14.59 26.06
CA THR A 72 -4.73 14.18 24.69
C THR A 72 -3.77 12.99 24.74
N GLU A 73 -3.71 12.18 23.67
CA GLU A 73 -2.73 11.09 23.54
C GLU A 73 -1.26 11.55 23.62
N LYS A 74 -1.02 12.86 23.50
CA LYS A 74 0.30 13.48 23.65
C LYS A 74 0.60 13.85 25.10
N ASN A 75 -0.19 13.34 26.04
CA ASN A 75 -0.11 13.65 27.47
C ASN A 75 -0.23 15.16 27.76
N TYR A 76 -0.95 15.89 26.91
CA TYR A 76 -1.34 17.27 27.21
C TYR A 76 -2.64 17.29 28.01
N VAL A 77 -2.66 18.08 29.08
CA VAL A 77 -3.88 18.45 29.79
C VAL A 77 -4.43 19.71 29.16
N VAL A 78 -5.51 19.56 28.37
CA VAL A 78 -6.20 20.67 27.73
C VAL A 78 -7.42 21.02 28.54
N VAL A 79 -7.54 22.28 28.94
CA VAL A 79 -8.66 22.79 29.71
C VAL A 79 -9.44 23.77 28.85
N GLN A 80 -10.75 23.58 28.78
CA GLN A 80 -11.70 24.56 28.27
C GLN A 80 -12.36 25.25 29.46
N GLY A 81 -12.20 26.56 29.56
CA GLY A 81 -12.67 27.31 30.71
C GLY A 81 -12.64 28.81 30.50
N ILE A 82 -13.06 29.53 31.54
CA ILE A 82 -12.94 30.97 31.63
C ILE A 82 -11.66 31.30 32.41
N SER A 83 -10.69 31.86 31.70
CA SER A 83 -9.46 32.41 32.26
C SER A 83 -9.62 33.91 32.51
N LYS A 84 -8.54 34.58 32.94
CA LYS A 84 -8.49 36.05 33.05
C LYS A 84 -8.75 36.76 31.71
N ASP A 85 -8.42 36.08 30.61
CA ASP A 85 -8.55 36.60 29.24
C ASP A 85 -9.91 36.28 28.59
N GLY A 86 -10.84 35.65 29.33
CA GLY A 86 -12.14 35.20 28.83
C GLY A 86 -12.19 33.70 28.55
N PHE A 87 -13.15 33.29 27.70
CA PHE A 87 -13.32 31.89 27.32
C PHE A 87 -12.21 31.46 26.34
N GLU A 88 -11.43 30.45 26.72
CA GLU A 88 -10.36 29.90 25.88
C GLU A 88 -10.10 28.41 26.17
N ASN A 89 -9.44 27.76 25.20
CA ASN A 89 -8.83 26.45 25.41
C ASN A 89 -7.34 26.66 25.66
N PHE A 90 -6.80 26.07 26.73
CA PHE A 90 -5.40 26.23 27.11
C PHE A 90 -4.81 24.93 27.65
N TYR A 91 -3.50 24.79 27.54
CA TYR A 91 -2.75 23.74 28.20
C TYR A 91 -2.57 24.11 29.67
N ALA A 92 -2.90 23.18 30.56
CA ALA A 92 -2.73 23.34 32.00
C ALA A 92 -1.64 22.40 32.52
N ASP A 93 -0.97 22.83 33.57
CA ASP A 93 -0.09 21.98 34.35
C ASP A 93 -0.94 21.15 35.35
N PRO A 94 -0.87 19.81 35.35
CA PRO A 94 -1.67 18.95 36.23
C PRO A 94 -1.33 19.09 37.72
N GLU A 95 -0.12 19.53 38.06
CA GLU A 95 0.35 19.66 39.44
C GLU A 95 -0.04 21.01 40.03
N THR A 96 0.16 22.07 39.24
CA THR A 96 -0.09 23.43 39.70
C THR A 96 -1.48 23.94 39.33
N GLY A 97 -2.14 23.37 38.31
CA GLY A 97 -3.41 23.85 37.77
C GLY A 97 -3.29 25.17 37.00
N LEU A 98 -2.06 25.64 36.73
CA LEU A 98 -1.82 26.91 36.06
C LEU A 98 -1.83 26.75 34.54
N LYS A 99 -2.28 27.80 33.84
CA LYS A 99 -2.21 27.92 32.39
C LYS A 99 -0.75 27.98 31.95
N ILE A 100 -0.32 27.02 31.13
CA ILE A 100 0.98 26.99 30.46
C ILE A 100 0.94 27.88 29.23
N ASN A 101 0.02 27.59 28.29
CA ASN A 101 -0.11 28.29 27.01
C ASN A 101 -1.53 28.10 26.44
N SER A 102 -2.05 29.05 25.66
CA SER A 102 -3.30 28.85 24.91
C SER A 102 -3.10 27.82 23.78
N VAL A 103 -4.12 27.02 23.50
CA VAL A 103 -4.06 26.02 22.42
C VAL A 103 -4.01 26.74 21.07
N THR A 104 -2.93 26.53 20.32
CA THR A 104 -2.81 27.12 18.98
C THR A 104 -3.80 26.45 18.01
N PRO A 105 -4.65 27.22 17.32
CA PRO A 105 -5.59 26.66 16.37
C PRO A 105 -4.83 26.05 15.18
N THR A 106 -5.31 24.90 14.69
CA THR A 106 -4.77 24.26 13.49
C THR A 106 -4.82 25.23 12.29
N SER A 107 -3.71 25.28 11.54
CA SER A 107 -3.59 26.18 10.38
C SER A 107 -4.74 25.96 9.39
N PRO A 108 -5.33 27.02 8.82
CA PRO A 108 -6.38 26.91 7.80
C PRO A 108 -5.97 26.01 6.62
N PHE A 109 -4.68 26.00 6.26
CA PHE A 109 -4.13 25.13 5.23
C PHE A 109 -4.33 23.65 5.57
N PHE A 110 -3.96 23.22 6.79
CA PHE A 110 -4.12 21.83 7.19
C PHE A 110 -5.59 21.43 7.33
N LYS A 111 -6.47 22.34 7.78
CA LYS A 111 -7.93 22.12 7.76
C LYS A 111 -8.44 21.86 6.35
N LEU A 112 -7.98 22.64 5.37
CA LEU A 112 -8.30 22.47 3.95
C LEU A 112 -7.82 21.09 3.44
N VAL A 113 -6.55 20.74 3.68
CA VAL A 113 -5.97 19.45 3.27
C VAL A 113 -6.69 18.28 3.93
N ARG A 114 -7.05 18.39 5.21
CA ARG A 114 -7.80 17.35 5.94
C ARG A 114 -9.20 17.15 5.39
N SER A 115 -9.89 18.24 5.04
CA SER A 115 -11.20 18.18 4.38
C SER A 115 -11.10 17.50 3.00
N PHE A 116 -10.06 17.83 2.23
CA PHE A 116 -9.76 17.16 0.96
C PHE A 116 -9.44 15.67 1.14
N HIS A 117 -8.54 15.32 2.06
CA HIS A 117 -8.14 13.94 2.29
C HIS A 117 -9.32 13.05 2.70
N ARG A 118 -10.20 13.57 3.56
CA ARG A 118 -11.36 12.83 4.10
C ARG A 118 -12.54 12.74 3.13
N SER A 119 -12.70 13.71 2.23
CA SER A 119 -13.94 13.84 1.46
C SER A 119 -13.78 14.38 0.04
N LEU A 120 -12.57 14.68 -0.42
CA LEU A 120 -12.29 15.29 -1.72
C LEU A 120 -13.10 16.58 -1.97
N PHE A 121 -13.53 17.27 -0.90
CA PHE A 121 -14.52 18.37 -0.91
C PHE A 121 -15.93 18.02 -1.39
N LEU A 122 -16.24 16.74 -1.57
CA LEU A 122 -17.54 16.22 -2.04
C LEU A 122 -18.42 15.68 -0.89
N LYS A 123 -18.17 16.10 0.35
CA LYS A 123 -18.93 15.69 1.55
C LYS A 123 -19.10 14.16 1.63
N ASN A 124 -20.33 13.65 1.73
CA ASN A 124 -20.59 12.21 1.87
C ASN A 124 -20.16 11.41 0.65
N THR A 125 -20.41 11.91 -0.57
CA THR A 125 -19.99 11.24 -1.81
C THR A 125 -18.49 11.01 -1.83
N GLY A 126 -17.70 12.03 -1.49
CA GLY A 126 -16.26 11.87 -1.49
C GLY A 126 -15.73 11.01 -0.36
N ARG A 127 -16.41 10.93 0.79
CA ARG A 127 -16.08 9.96 1.85
C ARG A 127 -16.23 8.51 1.36
N ILE A 128 -17.32 8.23 0.63
CA ILE A 128 -17.53 6.93 -0.01
C ILE A 128 -16.39 6.64 -0.99
N ILE A 129 -16.05 7.61 -1.85
CA ILE A 129 -14.94 7.46 -2.81
C ILE A 129 -13.63 7.16 -2.07
N VAL A 130 -13.26 7.95 -1.06
CA VAL A 130 -12.03 7.73 -0.27
C VAL A 130 -12.04 6.37 0.41
N GLY A 131 -13.19 5.90 0.91
CA GLY A 131 -13.34 4.55 1.47
C GLY A 131 -13.10 3.44 0.45
N ILE A 132 -13.68 3.57 -0.75
CA ILE A 132 -13.43 2.63 -1.86
C ILE A 132 -11.95 2.65 -2.24
N ILE A 133 -11.33 3.82 -2.29
CA ILE A 133 -9.91 3.97 -2.63
C ILE A 133 -9.01 3.33 -1.57
N ALA A 134 -9.32 3.48 -0.28
CA ALA A 134 -8.62 2.80 0.80
C ALA A 134 -8.77 1.27 0.69
N PHE A 135 -9.96 0.77 0.35
CA PHE A 135 -10.16 -0.65 0.08
C PHE A 135 -9.37 -1.15 -1.15
N LEU A 136 -9.34 -0.38 -2.23
CA LEU A 136 -8.54 -0.70 -3.42
C LEU A 136 -7.03 -0.69 -3.10
N LEU A 137 -6.57 0.18 -2.19
CA LEU A 137 -5.18 0.17 -1.70
C LEU A 137 -4.83 -1.15 -0.98
N ILE A 138 -5.76 -1.72 -0.20
CA ILE A 138 -5.58 -3.05 0.43
C ILE A 138 -5.39 -4.12 -0.65
N LEU A 139 -6.29 -4.17 -1.65
CA LEU A 139 -6.20 -5.14 -2.75
C LEU A 139 -4.90 -4.96 -3.57
N LEU A 140 -4.49 -3.71 -3.81
CA LEU A 140 -3.24 -3.39 -4.47
C LEU A 140 -2.02 -3.86 -3.68
N SER A 141 -2.04 -3.67 -2.36
CA SER A 141 -0.96 -4.10 -1.47
C SER A 141 -0.84 -5.62 -1.49
N ILE A 142 -1.97 -6.35 -1.36
CA ILE A 142 -2.00 -7.82 -1.40
C ILE A 142 -1.50 -8.35 -2.75
N THR A 143 -2.06 -7.85 -3.84
CA THR A 143 -1.65 -8.28 -5.19
C THR A 143 -0.19 -7.92 -5.49
N GLY A 144 0.28 -6.76 -5.03
CA GLY A 144 1.69 -6.35 -5.10
C GLY A 144 2.61 -7.26 -4.29
N GLY A 145 2.20 -7.65 -3.08
CA GLY A 145 2.91 -8.62 -2.24
C GLY A 145 3.02 -10.01 -2.89
N ILE A 146 1.96 -10.49 -3.53
CA ILE A 146 1.98 -11.75 -4.30
C ILE A 146 2.99 -11.65 -5.46
N LEU A 147 2.98 -10.55 -6.22
CA LEU A 147 3.92 -10.35 -7.32
C LEU A 147 5.37 -10.22 -6.83
N LEU A 148 5.58 -9.52 -5.72
CA LEU A 148 6.88 -9.33 -5.08
C LEU A 148 7.47 -10.67 -4.66
N THR A 149 6.71 -11.47 -3.90
CA THR A 149 7.15 -12.79 -3.39
C THR A 149 7.49 -13.75 -4.52
N ARG A 150 6.68 -13.80 -5.58
CA ARG A 150 6.97 -14.64 -6.76
C ARG A 150 8.21 -14.17 -7.52
N ARG A 151 8.41 -12.85 -7.64
CA ARG A 151 9.56 -12.29 -8.34
C ARG A 151 10.88 -12.61 -7.64
N ILE A 152 10.91 -12.50 -6.32
CA ILE A 152 12.12 -12.75 -5.53
C ILE A 152 12.32 -14.24 -5.23
N GLY A 153 11.44 -15.14 -5.68
CA GLY A 153 11.59 -16.58 -5.44
C GLY A 153 11.22 -17.01 -4.01
N GLY A 154 10.29 -16.31 -3.36
CA GLY A 154 9.68 -16.71 -2.08
C GLY A 154 9.84 -15.70 -0.94
N ILE A 155 9.05 -15.90 0.13
CA ILE A 155 9.02 -15.00 1.32
C ILE A 155 10.39 -14.90 2.02
N LYS A 156 11.16 -15.99 2.07
CA LYS A 156 12.50 -16.00 2.69
C LYS A 156 13.47 -15.01 2.01
N GLN A 157 13.22 -14.64 0.75
CA GLN A 157 14.06 -13.68 0.02
C GLN A 157 13.71 -12.20 0.29
N LEU A 158 12.72 -11.92 1.16
CA LEU A 158 12.38 -10.54 1.53
C LEU A 158 13.57 -9.81 2.18
N PHE A 159 14.36 -10.50 3.00
CA PHE A 159 15.50 -9.93 3.74
C PHE A 159 16.81 -9.83 2.95
N PHE A 160 16.88 -10.43 1.75
CA PHE A 160 18.09 -10.42 0.93
C PHE A 160 18.13 -9.24 -0.06
N LEU A 161 19.36 -8.83 -0.44
CA LEU A 161 19.60 -7.74 -1.36
C LEU A 161 19.02 -8.00 -2.75
N THR A 162 18.30 -7.01 -3.28
CA THR A 162 17.67 -7.07 -4.60
C THR A 162 18.71 -6.84 -5.71
N LYS A 163 18.95 -7.87 -6.54
CA LYS A 163 19.80 -7.82 -7.73
C LYS A 163 18.97 -7.40 -8.97
N GLU A 164 18.69 -6.10 -9.10
CA GLU A 164 17.96 -5.50 -10.24
C GLU A 164 18.71 -4.26 -10.74
N LYS A 165 18.91 -4.14 -12.06
CA LYS A 165 19.67 -3.04 -12.66
C LYS A 165 18.81 -1.83 -12.98
N ASN A 166 17.53 -2.03 -13.29
CA ASN A 166 16.63 -0.92 -13.58
C ASN A 166 16.27 -0.17 -12.29
N ILE A 167 16.66 1.10 -12.18
CA ILE A 167 16.49 1.91 -10.95
C ILE A 167 15.03 1.98 -10.50
N TYR A 168 14.09 2.25 -11.41
CA TYR A 168 12.66 2.34 -11.07
C TYR A 168 12.13 1.04 -10.52
N ARG A 169 12.53 -0.08 -11.13
CA ARG A 169 12.10 -1.40 -10.70
C ARG A 169 12.78 -1.85 -9.42
N LYS A 170 14.07 -1.56 -9.27
CA LYS A 170 14.84 -1.82 -8.06
C LYS A 170 14.19 -1.08 -6.88
N GLY A 171 13.89 0.21 -7.05
CA GLY A 171 13.17 1.00 -6.06
C GLY A 171 11.80 0.45 -5.74
N HIS A 172 10.99 0.10 -6.76
CA HIS A 172 9.66 -0.48 -6.56
C HIS A 172 9.69 -1.78 -5.75
N ILE A 173 10.70 -2.64 -5.97
CA ILE A 173 10.90 -3.88 -5.22
C ILE A 173 11.39 -3.59 -3.79
N ILE A 174 12.40 -2.73 -3.62
CA ILE A 174 13.00 -2.46 -2.29
C ILE A 174 11.99 -1.75 -1.39
N LEU A 175 11.37 -0.68 -1.86
CA LEU A 175 10.35 0.01 -1.09
C LEU A 175 9.13 -0.88 -0.88
N GLY A 176 8.78 -1.73 -1.86
CA GLY A 176 7.73 -2.72 -1.71
C GLY A 176 7.99 -3.68 -0.54
N LYS A 177 9.25 -4.09 -0.31
CA LYS A 177 9.63 -4.91 0.85
C LYS A 177 9.45 -4.17 2.17
N TRP A 178 9.89 -2.92 2.24
CA TRP A 178 9.89 -2.14 3.48
C TRP A 178 8.50 -1.60 3.86
N PHE A 179 7.74 -1.15 2.87
CA PHE A 179 6.48 -0.45 3.07
C PHE A 179 5.24 -1.32 2.84
N PHE A 180 5.38 -2.62 2.55
CA PHE A 180 4.21 -3.51 2.42
C PHE A 180 3.30 -3.49 3.65
N ILE A 181 3.87 -3.67 4.85
CA ILE A 181 3.09 -3.68 6.11
C ILE A 181 2.53 -2.27 6.41
N PRO A 182 3.33 -1.18 6.41
CA PRO A 182 2.81 0.17 6.63
C PRO A 182 1.67 0.57 5.68
N VAL A 183 1.80 0.28 4.37
CA VAL A 183 0.76 0.63 3.38
C VAL A 183 -0.51 -0.19 3.62
N LEU A 184 -0.38 -1.45 4.03
CA LEU A 184 -1.51 -2.29 4.38
C LEU A 184 -2.23 -1.75 5.61
N ILE A 185 -1.50 -1.34 6.65
CA ILE A 185 -2.06 -0.68 7.84
C ILE A 185 -2.81 0.60 7.47
N ILE A 186 -2.25 1.47 6.62
CA ILE A 186 -2.92 2.69 6.12
C ILE A 186 -4.22 2.36 5.40
N GLY A 187 -4.21 1.34 4.53
CA GLY A 187 -5.39 0.91 3.79
C GLY A 187 -6.50 0.41 4.71
N PHE A 188 -6.17 -0.47 5.67
CA PHE A 188 -7.14 -1.01 6.62
C PHE A 188 -7.70 0.06 7.55
N SER A 189 -6.84 0.89 8.16
CA SER A 189 -7.28 1.93 9.08
C SER A 189 -8.12 3.01 8.37
N GLY A 190 -7.73 3.40 7.16
CA GLY A 190 -8.49 4.35 6.34
C GLY A 190 -9.85 3.80 5.90
N ALA A 191 -9.89 2.53 5.48
CA ALA A 191 -11.14 1.88 5.10
C ALA A 191 -12.09 1.76 6.31
N TYR A 192 -11.57 1.34 7.46
CA TYR A 192 -12.32 1.24 8.71
C TYR A 192 -12.94 2.58 9.11
N LEU A 193 -12.14 3.65 9.16
CA LEU A 193 -12.61 4.99 9.54
C LEU A 193 -13.66 5.54 8.56
N SER A 194 -13.56 5.19 7.28
CA SER A 194 -14.56 5.57 6.28
C SER A 194 -15.89 4.84 6.50
N ILE A 195 -15.87 3.53 6.78
CA ILE A 195 -17.07 2.73 7.08
C ILE A 195 -17.74 3.22 8.36
N GLU A 196 -16.95 3.46 9.41
CA GLU A 196 -17.44 3.93 10.71
C GLU A 196 -18.20 5.25 10.59
N ARG A 197 -17.86 6.10 9.61
CA ARG A 197 -18.55 7.38 9.41
C ARG A 197 -20.01 7.23 9.00
N PHE A 198 -20.43 6.05 8.56
CA PHE A 198 -21.81 5.71 8.20
C PHE A 198 -22.52 4.94 9.32
N ASN A 199 -21.98 4.94 10.54
CA ASN A 199 -22.59 4.34 11.73
C ASN A 199 -22.91 2.84 11.59
N VAL A 200 -22.18 2.12 10.72
CA VAL A 200 -22.40 0.69 10.46
C VAL A 200 -22.28 -0.17 11.72
N PHE A 201 -21.50 0.30 12.68
CA PHE A 201 -21.17 -0.42 13.91
C PHE A 201 -21.78 0.19 15.17
N THR A 202 -22.62 1.23 15.03
CA THR A 202 -23.18 2.01 16.16
C THR A 202 -24.28 1.28 16.94
N ASN A 203 -24.78 0.15 16.45
CA ASN A 203 -25.86 -0.62 17.08
C ASN A 203 -25.38 -1.60 18.17
N GLN A 204 -24.16 -1.47 18.70
CA GLN A 204 -23.74 -2.26 19.85
C GLN A 204 -24.21 -1.57 21.13
N GLU A 205 -25.18 -2.16 21.81
CA GLU A 205 -25.62 -1.72 23.14
C GLU A 205 -24.41 -1.68 24.09
N SER A 206 -24.18 -0.54 24.71
CA SER A 206 -23.18 -0.43 25.75
C SER A 206 -23.67 -1.09 27.03
N ASN A 207 -22.76 -1.75 27.74
CA ASN A 207 -23.09 -2.38 29.03
C ASN A 207 -23.13 -1.29 30.10
N THR A 208 -24.28 -0.64 30.24
CA THR A 208 -24.51 0.38 31.26
C THR A 208 -25.02 -0.26 32.55
N LYS A 209 -24.28 -0.05 33.65
CA LYS A 209 -24.74 -0.35 35.00
C LYS A 209 -25.17 0.95 35.67
N THR A 210 -26.33 0.93 36.31
CA THR A 210 -26.83 2.05 37.11
C THR A 210 -26.77 1.70 38.58
N TYR A 211 -26.50 2.68 39.42
CA TYR A 211 -26.37 2.50 40.86
C TYR A 211 -27.25 3.51 41.59
N ALA A 212 -27.79 3.12 42.74
CA ALA A 212 -28.51 4.04 43.61
C ALA A 212 -27.55 5.03 44.27
N LYS A 213 -28.08 6.17 44.73
CA LYS A 213 -27.29 7.19 45.43
C LYS A 213 -26.54 6.57 46.62
N GLY A 214 -25.22 6.75 46.65
CA GLY A 214 -24.36 6.28 47.73
C GLY A 214 -24.07 4.77 47.74
N GLU A 215 -24.61 4.00 46.79
CA GLU A 215 -24.34 2.56 46.68
C GLU A 215 -22.86 2.29 46.35
N ARG A 216 -22.29 3.13 45.48
CA ARG A 216 -20.89 3.05 45.08
C ARG A 216 -20.33 4.47 44.92
N ILE A 217 -19.16 4.71 45.51
CA ILE A 217 -18.46 6.00 45.46
C ILE A 217 -17.20 5.83 44.61
N LEU A 218 -16.93 6.79 43.73
CA LEU A 218 -15.72 6.81 42.92
C LEU A 218 -14.59 7.53 43.67
N ASP A 219 -13.52 6.81 44.00
CA ASP A 219 -12.33 7.43 44.57
C ASP A 219 -11.43 8.01 43.48
N LEU A 220 -11.54 9.32 43.28
CA LEU A 220 -10.75 10.07 42.29
C LEU A 220 -9.23 10.02 42.53
N ASN A 221 -8.75 9.65 43.72
CA ASN A 221 -7.32 9.48 43.97
C ASN A 221 -6.74 8.25 43.27
N THR A 222 -7.59 7.25 43.02
CA THR A 222 -7.18 5.99 42.37
C THR A 222 -7.05 6.13 40.86
N ILE A 223 -7.72 7.13 40.27
CA ILE A 223 -7.70 7.40 38.84
C ILE A 223 -6.46 8.22 38.51
N ARG A 224 -5.60 7.68 37.64
CA ARG A 224 -4.43 8.39 37.10
C ARG A 224 -4.82 9.20 35.89
N LEU A 225 -4.18 10.35 35.70
CA LEU A 225 -4.45 11.22 34.55
C LEU A 225 -4.17 10.54 33.21
N ASN A 226 -3.21 9.61 33.14
CA ASN A 226 -2.95 8.84 31.91
C ASN A 226 -4.13 7.93 31.51
N ASP A 227 -5.02 7.56 32.43
CA ASP A 227 -6.18 6.72 32.13
C ASP A 227 -7.42 7.51 31.74
N VAL A 228 -7.42 8.82 32.03
CA VAL A 228 -8.50 9.76 31.72
C VAL A 228 -8.38 10.20 30.27
N THR A 229 -9.50 10.33 29.57
CA THR A 229 -9.58 10.95 28.24
C THR A 229 -10.27 12.30 28.30
N ARG A 230 -11.35 12.40 29.08
CA ARG A 230 -12.15 13.61 29.22
C ARG A 230 -12.84 13.66 30.59
N VAL A 231 -12.93 14.85 31.14
CA VAL A 231 -13.78 15.16 32.30
C VAL A 231 -14.63 16.37 31.95
N SER A 232 -15.93 16.15 31.82
CA SER A 232 -16.90 17.23 31.65
C SER A 232 -17.41 17.66 33.03
N TYR A 233 -17.29 18.95 33.31
CA TYR A 233 -17.73 19.54 34.57
C TYR A 233 -19.25 19.72 34.61
N PRO A 234 -19.83 19.68 35.82
CA PRO A 234 -21.18 20.17 36.11
C PRO A 234 -21.46 21.55 35.51
N PHE A 235 -22.70 21.77 35.06
CA PHE A 235 -23.12 23.09 34.56
C PHE A 235 -23.21 24.12 35.69
N SER A 236 -23.49 23.68 36.91
CA SER A 236 -23.58 24.53 38.10
C SER A 236 -22.89 23.87 39.29
N LYS A 237 -22.73 24.61 40.40
CA LYS A 237 -22.11 24.09 41.64
C LYS A 237 -23.10 23.35 42.56
N ALA A 238 -24.26 22.95 42.04
CA ALA A 238 -25.26 22.26 42.83
C ALA A 238 -24.84 20.81 43.11
N ASP A 239 -25.06 20.33 44.34
CA ASP A 239 -24.58 19.01 44.78
C ASP A 239 -25.20 17.83 44.01
N ASP A 240 -26.32 18.04 43.32
CA ASP A 240 -27.02 17.05 42.51
C ASP A 240 -26.60 17.00 41.04
N GLU A 241 -25.79 17.97 40.60
CA GLU A 241 -25.19 17.97 39.26
C GLU A 241 -24.09 16.91 39.12
N VAL A 242 -23.73 16.62 37.87
CA VAL A 242 -22.91 15.45 37.54
C VAL A 242 -21.64 15.81 36.78
N TYR A 243 -20.54 15.17 37.17
CA TYR A 243 -19.37 15.02 36.33
C TYR A 243 -19.56 13.82 35.39
N ASN A 244 -19.09 13.96 34.16
CA ASN A 244 -18.87 12.82 33.27
C ASN A 244 -17.36 12.61 33.13
N ILE A 245 -16.86 11.51 33.67
CA ILE A 245 -15.46 11.13 33.65
C ILE A 245 -15.30 9.99 32.64
N GLU A 246 -14.76 10.32 31.47
CA GLU A 246 -14.39 9.37 30.44
C GLU A 246 -12.96 8.87 30.69
N LEU A 247 -12.83 7.55 30.82
CA LEU A 247 -11.57 6.84 30.84
C LEU A 247 -11.34 6.16 29.48
N LYS A 248 -10.16 5.56 29.27
CA LYS A 248 -9.83 4.84 28.04
C LYS A 248 -10.76 3.65 27.74
N ASP A 249 -11.39 3.05 28.76
CA ASP A 249 -12.19 1.82 28.65
C ASP A 249 -13.67 1.97 29.06
N ARG A 250 -14.04 3.04 29.76
CA ARG A 250 -15.39 3.25 30.29
C ARG A 250 -15.68 4.71 30.62
N VAL A 251 -16.95 5.02 30.87
CA VAL A 251 -17.39 6.32 31.37
C VAL A 251 -18.07 6.16 32.73
N PHE A 252 -17.77 7.06 33.65
CA PHE A 252 -18.48 7.23 34.90
C PHE A 252 -19.26 8.53 34.91
N THR A 253 -20.56 8.47 35.18
CA THR A 253 -21.35 9.64 35.56
C THR A 253 -21.42 9.68 37.08
N VAL A 254 -20.81 10.68 37.70
CA VAL A 254 -20.71 10.80 39.16
C VAL A 254 -21.27 12.12 39.64
N ARG A 255 -21.89 12.10 40.83
CA ARG A 255 -22.44 13.30 41.46
C ARG A 255 -21.33 14.21 41.99
N GLN A 256 -21.47 15.52 41.86
CA GLN A 256 -20.49 16.50 42.34
C GLN A 256 -20.27 16.46 43.86
N GLY A 257 -21.32 16.36 44.67
CA GLY A 257 -21.20 16.52 46.13
C GLY A 257 -20.46 15.38 46.85
N ASP A 258 -20.73 14.12 46.48
CA ASP A 258 -20.21 12.92 47.16
C ASP A 258 -19.47 11.94 46.26
N PHE A 259 -19.35 12.25 44.96
CA PHE A 259 -18.80 11.35 43.94
C PHE A 259 -19.47 9.97 43.89
N SER A 260 -20.75 9.89 44.29
CA SER A 260 -21.55 8.68 44.08
C SER A 260 -21.72 8.41 42.58
N ILE A 261 -21.42 7.18 42.17
CA ILE A 261 -21.57 6.73 40.79
C ILE A 261 -23.07 6.58 40.51
N LEU A 262 -23.57 7.26 39.49
CA LEU A 262 -24.94 7.11 39.01
C LEU A 262 -25.00 6.07 37.89
N SER A 263 -24.01 6.12 36.99
CA SER A 263 -23.87 5.13 35.92
C SER A 263 -22.41 4.83 35.59
N GLU A 264 -22.16 3.59 35.20
CA GLU A 264 -20.90 3.09 34.66
C GLU A 264 -21.19 2.46 33.30
N GLU A 265 -20.63 3.02 32.24
CA GLU A 265 -20.80 2.53 30.88
C GLU A 265 -19.46 1.99 30.36
N VAL A 266 -19.34 0.68 30.19
CA VAL A 266 -18.13 0.06 29.64
C VAL A 266 -18.16 0.14 28.12
N TYR A 267 -17.07 0.64 27.53
CA TYR A 267 -17.00 0.79 26.08
C TYR A 267 -17.05 -0.55 25.36
N PRO A 268 -17.86 -0.67 24.29
CA PRO A 268 -17.83 -1.86 23.45
C PRO A 268 -16.50 -1.97 22.71
N PHE A 269 -16.11 -3.20 22.38
CA PHE A 269 -14.86 -3.48 21.67
C PHE A 269 -14.69 -2.65 20.39
N HIS A 270 -15.77 -2.38 19.67
CA HIS A 270 -15.76 -1.55 18.47
C HIS A 270 -15.31 -0.10 18.73
N SER A 271 -15.70 0.49 19.86
CA SER A 271 -15.25 1.82 20.26
C SER A 271 -13.74 1.84 20.50
N LEU A 272 -13.18 0.79 21.11
CA LEU A 272 -11.73 0.66 21.29
C LEU A 272 -11.01 0.53 19.94
N LEU A 273 -11.52 -0.32 19.04
CA LEU A 273 -11.00 -0.46 17.68
C LEU A 273 -11.05 0.86 16.89
N LYS A 274 -12.09 1.68 17.08
CA LYS A 274 -12.21 2.99 16.45
C LYS A 274 -11.11 3.95 16.89
N HIS A 275 -10.86 4.05 18.19
CA HIS A 275 -9.76 4.87 18.71
C HIS A 275 -8.41 4.38 18.18
N TRP A 276 -8.18 3.06 18.21
CA TRP A 276 -6.96 2.45 17.68
C TRP A 276 -6.73 2.78 16.19
N ASN A 277 -7.76 2.58 15.35
CA ASN A 277 -7.67 2.90 13.93
C ASN A 277 -7.50 4.41 13.70
N TYR A 278 -8.13 5.26 14.50
CA TYR A 278 -7.97 6.71 14.39
C TYR A 278 -6.51 7.11 14.62
N TYR A 279 -5.92 6.74 15.75
CA TYR A 279 -4.57 7.18 16.10
C TYR A 279 -3.48 6.58 15.21
N ILE A 280 -3.63 5.31 14.80
CA ILE A 280 -2.72 4.69 13.84
C ILE A 280 -2.87 5.27 12.43
N HIS A 281 -4.04 5.78 12.05
CA HIS A 281 -4.21 6.39 10.74
C HIS A 281 -3.71 7.84 10.69
N THR A 282 -3.96 8.62 11.75
CA THR A 282 -3.53 10.03 11.83
C THR A 282 -2.07 10.19 12.23
N GLY A 283 -1.46 9.15 12.78
CA GLY A 283 -0.10 9.19 13.31
C GLY A 283 0.00 9.90 14.66
N GLU A 284 -1.13 10.26 15.28
CA GLU A 284 -1.15 11.01 16.54
C GLU A 284 -0.63 10.20 17.74
N SER A 285 -0.55 8.87 17.64
CA SER A 285 -0.11 8.00 18.73
C SER A 285 1.37 8.19 19.14
N SER A 286 2.29 8.39 18.19
CA SER A 286 3.71 8.59 18.49
C SER A 286 4.50 9.13 17.30
N VAL A 287 5.66 9.76 17.57
CA VAL A 287 6.63 10.25 16.56
C VAL A 287 7.02 9.17 15.57
N PHE A 288 7.28 7.98 16.08
CA PHE A 288 7.68 6.85 15.26
C PHE A 288 6.58 6.43 14.29
N VAL A 289 5.33 6.37 14.76
CA VAL A 289 4.18 6.02 13.92
C VAL A 289 3.94 7.10 12.87
N ALA A 290 3.93 8.38 13.25
CA ALA A 290 3.78 9.50 12.31
C ALA A 290 4.85 9.48 11.21
N LEU A 291 6.11 9.22 11.58
CA LEU A 291 7.22 9.12 10.62
C LEU A 291 7.01 7.98 9.61
N ILE A 292 6.66 6.79 10.10
CA ILE A 292 6.43 5.62 9.24
C ILE A 292 5.26 5.89 8.28
N LEU A 293 4.16 6.44 8.76
CA LEU A 293 3.00 6.74 7.91
C LEU A 293 3.31 7.80 6.86
N THR A 294 4.06 8.84 7.24
CA THR A 294 4.52 9.89 6.32
C THR A 294 5.37 9.30 5.20
N LEU A 295 6.36 8.47 5.56
CA LEU A 295 7.21 7.78 4.58
C LEU A 295 6.43 6.78 3.73
N ALA A 296 5.45 6.09 4.31
CA ALA A 296 4.58 5.17 3.59
C ALA A 296 3.68 5.90 2.58
N ALA A 297 3.10 7.05 2.94
CA ALA A 297 2.32 7.89 2.04
C ALA A 297 3.18 8.36 0.84
N LEU A 298 4.43 8.76 1.10
CA LEU A 298 5.39 9.09 0.05
C LEU A 298 5.75 7.87 -0.82
N ALA A 299 5.89 6.70 -0.21
CA ALA A 299 6.15 5.45 -0.93
C ALA A 299 4.99 5.07 -1.87
N ILE A 300 3.73 5.32 -1.48
CA ILE A 300 2.57 5.11 -2.36
C ILE A 300 2.69 5.99 -3.61
N VAL A 301 3.03 7.27 -3.46
CA VAL A 301 3.30 8.19 -4.59
C VAL A 301 4.38 7.64 -5.51
N PHE A 302 5.47 7.14 -4.94
CA PHE A 302 6.54 6.50 -5.70
C PHE A 302 6.07 5.22 -6.43
N PHE A 303 5.26 4.37 -5.80
CA PHE A 303 4.72 3.15 -6.42
C PHE A 303 3.83 3.45 -7.62
N MET A 304 3.03 4.52 -7.56
CA MET A 304 2.21 4.94 -8.70
C MET A 304 3.08 5.35 -9.89
N PHE A 305 4.07 6.20 -9.67
CA PHE A 305 4.97 6.64 -10.74
C PHE A 305 5.78 5.48 -11.34
N THR A 306 6.34 4.63 -10.49
CA THR A 306 7.16 3.49 -10.95
C THR A 306 6.33 2.39 -11.59
N GLY A 307 5.13 2.11 -11.10
CA GLY A 307 4.20 1.13 -11.68
C GLY A 307 3.80 1.49 -13.12
N LEU A 308 3.50 2.76 -13.37
CA LEU A 308 3.20 3.27 -14.73
C LEU A 308 4.41 3.12 -15.65
N LYS A 309 5.62 3.48 -15.17
CA LYS A 309 6.85 3.39 -15.97
C LYS A 309 7.27 1.95 -16.30
N ILE A 310 6.97 1.00 -15.40
CA ILE A 310 7.22 -0.43 -15.64
C ILE A 310 6.24 -0.96 -16.70
N THR A 311 5.00 -0.48 -16.72
CA THR A 311 3.93 -1.02 -17.58
C THR A 311 3.93 -0.40 -18.99
N SER A 312 4.14 0.91 -19.11
CA SER A 312 4.03 1.66 -20.38
C SER A 312 4.98 1.17 -21.49
N LYS A 313 6.18 0.69 -21.13
CA LYS A 313 7.15 0.14 -22.09
C LYS A 313 6.76 -1.23 -22.66
N THR A 314 5.80 -1.91 -22.04
CA THR A 314 5.40 -3.26 -22.44
C THR A 314 4.05 -3.26 -23.16
N SER A 315 3.08 -2.42 -22.76
CA SER A 315 1.70 -2.48 -23.27
C SER A 315 1.45 -1.70 -24.56
N LEU A 316 2.02 -0.51 -24.74
CA LEU A 316 1.73 0.33 -25.92
C LEU A 316 2.35 -0.22 -27.21
N ASP A 317 3.59 -0.74 -27.14
CA ASP A 317 4.24 -1.35 -28.29
C ASP A 317 3.60 -2.70 -28.71
N LEU A 318 2.80 -3.34 -27.84
CA LEU A 318 2.06 -4.57 -28.16
C LEU A 318 0.77 -4.30 -28.94
N LEU A 319 0.18 -3.10 -28.80
CA LEU A 319 -1.04 -2.70 -29.49
C LEU A 319 -0.79 -2.23 -30.94
N ASN A 320 0.44 -1.79 -31.25
CA ASN A 320 0.78 -1.17 -32.54
C ASN A 320 1.25 -2.13 -33.65
N LEU A 321 1.29 -3.45 -33.43
CA LEU A 321 1.78 -4.41 -34.43
C LEU A 321 0.70 -5.39 -34.88
N ASN A 322 -0.21 -4.93 -35.73
CA ASN A 322 -1.18 -5.78 -36.41
C ASN A 322 -1.18 -5.56 -37.93
N LYS A 323 0.01 -5.64 -38.54
CA LYS A 323 0.20 -5.76 -40.01
C LYS A 323 1.22 -6.85 -40.38
N ASN A 324 1.24 -7.96 -39.65
CA ASN A 324 2.09 -9.11 -39.99
C ASN A 324 1.19 -10.24 -40.52
N ASN A 325 1.34 -10.60 -41.79
CA ASN A 325 0.61 -11.72 -42.38
C ASN A 325 1.23 -13.05 -41.93
N LEU A 326 0.92 -13.50 -40.71
CA LEU A 326 1.44 -14.74 -40.10
C LEU A 326 1.18 -15.99 -40.95
N LYS A 327 0.17 -15.96 -41.84
CA LYS A 327 -0.15 -17.06 -42.74
C LYS A 327 0.85 -17.20 -43.90
N GLU A 328 1.46 -16.10 -44.30
CA GLU A 328 2.34 -15.99 -45.47
C GLU A 328 3.84 -15.98 -45.11
N ALA A 329 4.14 -15.94 -43.82
CA ALA A 329 5.51 -15.85 -43.32
C ALA A 329 6.24 -17.20 -43.36
N SER A 330 7.41 -17.23 -44.00
CA SER A 330 8.30 -18.39 -44.00
C SER A 330 9.19 -18.46 -42.75
N LEU A 331 9.41 -17.30 -42.12
CA LEU A 331 10.16 -17.15 -40.87
C LEU A 331 9.27 -16.54 -39.80
N ILE A 332 9.14 -17.22 -38.66
CA ILE A 332 8.35 -16.75 -37.52
C ILE A 332 9.27 -16.46 -36.34
N ILE A 333 9.15 -15.27 -35.76
CA ILE A 333 9.76 -14.94 -34.48
C ILE A 333 8.68 -15.02 -33.40
N LEU A 334 8.91 -15.90 -32.42
CA LEU A 334 8.12 -16.01 -31.20
C LEU A 334 8.86 -15.32 -30.07
N TYR A 335 8.16 -14.52 -29.26
CA TYR A 335 8.76 -13.90 -28.09
C TYR A 335 8.01 -14.20 -26.79
N GLY A 336 8.79 -14.45 -25.74
CA GLY A 336 8.34 -14.53 -24.35
C GLY A 336 8.98 -13.40 -23.55
N THR A 337 8.18 -12.47 -23.03
CA THR A 337 8.68 -11.35 -22.24
C THR A 337 7.75 -11.02 -21.10
N GLU A 338 8.34 -10.76 -19.94
CA GLU A 338 7.58 -10.27 -18.80
C GLU A 338 7.48 -8.74 -18.83
N THR A 339 8.58 -8.04 -19.13
CA THR A 339 8.64 -6.58 -19.01
C THR A 339 9.03 -5.87 -20.30
N GLY A 340 8.80 -6.50 -21.46
CA GLY A 340 9.04 -5.91 -22.78
C GLY A 340 10.46 -6.03 -23.32
N ASN A 341 11.47 -6.32 -22.49
CA ASN A 341 12.87 -6.27 -22.94
C ASN A 341 13.19 -7.29 -24.05
N SER A 342 12.86 -8.58 -23.85
CA SER A 342 13.06 -9.61 -24.89
C SER A 342 12.27 -9.32 -26.17
N TYR A 343 11.14 -8.63 -26.05
CA TYR A 343 10.37 -8.20 -27.21
C TYR A 343 11.06 -7.07 -27.99
N GLN A 344 11.75 -6.14 -27.33
CA GLN A 344 12.56 -5.13 -28.03
C GLN A 344 13.69 -5.77 -28.85
N PHE A 345 14.35 -6.80 -28.31
CA PHE A 345 15.31 -7.61 -29.06
C PHE A 345 14.66 -8.33 -30.24
N ALA A 346 13.49 -8.95 -30.04
CA ALA A 346 12.75 -9.60 -31.13
C ALA A 346 12.32 -8.60 -32.22
N LYS A 347 11.94 -7.37 -31.86
CA LYS A 347 11.60 -6.29 -32.78
C LYS A 347 12.83 -5.82 -33.56
N ARG A 348 14.00 -5.74 -32.92
CA ARG A 348 15.27 -5.41 -33.57
C ARG A 348 15.64 -6.48 -34.59
N LEU A 349 15.64 -7.75 -34.19
CA LEU A 349 15.88 -8.89 -35.07
C LEU A 349 14.92 -8.88 -36.27
N ALA A 350 13.63 -8.63 -36.00
CA ALA A 350 12.62 -8.56 -37.05
C ALA A 350 12.89 -7.45 -38.07
N LYS A 351 13.39 -6.30 -37.61
CA LYS A 351 13.79 -5.19 -38.49
C LYS A 351 15.01 -5.56 -39.33
N THR A 352 15.98 -6.26 -38.76
CA THR A 352 17.18 -6.74 -39.48
C THR A 352 16.81 -7.72 -40.58
N LEU A 353 16.05 -8.78 -40.26
CA LEU A 353 15.68 -9.83 -41.23
C LEU A 353 14.76 -9.34 -42.35
N ARG A 354 13.93 -8.33 -42.09
CA ARG A 354 13.11 -7.70 -43.14
C ARG A 354 13.94 -6.93 -44.16
N LYS A 355 15.09 -6.36 -43.76
CA LYS A 355 16.01 -5.72 -44.71
C LYS A 355 16.66 -6.73 -45.66
N GLU A 356 16.74 -8.00 -45.25
CA GLU A 356 17.23 -9.12 -46.07
C GLU A 356 16.10 -9.80 -46.87
N ASN A 357 14.94 -9.15 -47.04
CA ASN A 357 13.79 -9.62 -47.82
C ASN A 357 13.14 -10.95 -47.35
N HIS A 358 13.32 -11.35 -46.08
CA HIS A 358 12.59 -12.51 -45.54
C HIS A 358 11.09 -12.20 -45.28
N SER A 359 10.21 -13.13 -45.66
CA SER A 359 8.79 -13.09 -45.28
C SER A 359 8.63 -13.43 -43.78
N LEU A 360 8.45 -12.40 -42.95
CA LEU A 360 8.60 -12.48 -41.50
C LEU A 360 7.33 -12.19 -40.70
N GLY A 361 6.96 -13.14 -39.85
CA GLY A 361 5.97 -12.98 -38.78
C GLY A 361 6.60 -12.74 -37.42
N LEU A 362 6.03 -11.85 -36.60
CA LEU A 362 6.43 -11.64 -35.20
C LEU A 362 5.19 -11.76 -34.31
N THR A 363 5.20 -12.69 -33.34
CA THR A 363 4.07 -12.90 -32.41
C THR A 363 4.54 -13.43 -31.06
N SER A 364 3.68 -13.37 -30.03
CA SER A 364 4.01 -13.88 -28.70
C SER A 364 3.91 -15.41 -28.64
N LEU A 365 4.63 -16.03 -27.71
CA LEU A 365 4.55 -17.48 -27.47
C LEU A 365 3.12 -17.96 -27.13
N ASN A 366 2.32 -17.14 -26.45
CA ASN A 366 0.90 -17.43 -26.19
C ASN A 366 0.02 -17.48 -27.44
N ASN A 367 0.48 -16.89 -28.54
CA ASN A 367 -0.21 -16.87 -29.83
C ASN A 367 0.38 -17.90 -30.79
N TYR A 368 1.10 -18.91 -30.28
CA TYR A 368 1.49 -20.06 -31.07
C TYR A 368 0.27 -20.67 -31.76
N ALA A 369 0.42 -20.89 -33.06
CA ALA A 369 -0.61 -21.39 -33.95
C ALA A 369 0.06 -22.20 -35.07
N ILE A 370 -0.74 -22.84 -35.92
CA ILE A 370 -0.24 -23.44 -37.16
C ILE A 370 0.15 -22.30 -38.11
N PHE A 371 1.40 -22.30 -38.58
CA PHE A 371 1.94 -21.32 -39.52
C PHE A 371 2.17 -21.99 -40.88
N PRO A 372 1.23 -21.88 -41.84
CA PRO A 372 1.21 -22.76 -43.01
C PRO A 372 2.46 -22.73 -43.89
N LYS A 373 3.08 -21.55 -44.05
CA LYS A 373 4.29 -21.38 -44.88
C LYS A 373 5.59 -21.39 -44.09
N ALA A 374 5.54 -21.54 -42.76
CA ALA A 374 6.72 -21.48 -41.93
C ALA A 374 7.67 -22.65 -42.20
N LYS A 375 8.95 -22.33 -42.33
CA LYS A 375 10.07 -23.28 -42.40
C LYS A 375 11.03 -23.10 -41.23
N THR A 376 11.01 -21.92 -40.62
CA THR A 376 11.89 -21.58 -39.50
C THR A 376 11.15 -20.82 -38.41
N ILE A 377 11.38 -21.18 -37.15
CA ILE A 377 10.86 -20.50 -35.95
C ILE A 377 12.02 -20.08 -35.03
N LEU A 378 12.19 -18.78 -34.83
CA LEU A 378 13.15 -18.22 -33.88
C LEU A 378 12.41 -17.86 -32.58
N ILE A 379 12.91 -18.31 -31.43
CA ILE A 379 12.28 -18.08 -30.13
C ILE A 379 13.17 -17.20 -29.26
N LEU A 380 12.68 -16.03 -28.87
CA LEU A 380 13.35 -15.11 -27.96
C LEU A 380 12.56 -15.05 -26.65
N THR A 381 12.99 -15.75 -25.61
CA THR A 381 12.21 -15.82 -24.35
C THR A 381 13.01 -15.45 -23.12
N ALA A 382 12.40 -14.68 -22.23
CA ALA A 382 12.86 -14.51 -20.87
C ALA A 382 12.48 -15.71 -20.00
N THR A 383 13.15 -15.82 -18.85
CA THR A 383 12.74 -16.65 -17.72
C THR A 383 12.26 -15.73 -16.58
N TYR A 384 11.18 -16.09 -15.89
CA TYR A 384 10.62 -15.29 -14.81
C TYR A 384 10.45 -16.07 -13.50
N GLY A 385 10.45 -15.35 -12.38
CA GLY A 385 10.29 -15.94 -11.04
C GLY A 385 11.33 -17.03 -10.78
N ASP A 386 10.86 -18.20 -10.36
CA ASP A 386 11.67 -19.38 -10.05
C ASP A 386 11.79 -20.33 -11.26
N GLY A 387 12.22 -19.78 -12.40
CA GLY A 387 12.46 -20.56 -13.62
C GLY A 387 11.25 -20.74 -14.55
N GLU A 388 10.17 -20.00 -14.31
CA GLU A 388 8.88 -20.12 -14.99
C GLU A 388 8.82 -19.34 -16.32
N ALA A 389 7.79 -19.66 -17.10
CA ALA A 389 7.43 -18.94 -18.32
C ALA A 389 7.05 -17.48 -18.02
N PRO A 390 7.41 -16.53 -18.89
CA PRO A 390 6.79 -15.21 -18.89
C PRO A 390 5.28 -15.31 -19.12
N SER A 391 4.54 -14.33 -18.61
CA SER A 391 3.08 -14.23 -18.73
C SER A 391 2.53 -14.32 -20.16
N ASN A 392 3.29 -13.85 -21.17
CA ASN A 392 2.92 -13.95 -22.59
C ASN A 392 3.43 -15.26 -23.26
N ALA A 393 3.87 -16.24 -22.47
CA ALA A 393 4.33 -17.55 -22.90
C ALA A 393 3.68 -18.73 -22.13
N GLU A 394 2.93 -18.47 -21.05
CA GLU A 394 2.28 -19.50 -20.20
C GLU A 394 1.36 -20.49 -20.96
N ARG A 395 0.83 -20.11 -22.13
CA ARG A 395 -0.07 -20.95 -22.95
C ARG A 395 0.64 -21.72 -24.04
N PHE A 396 1.95 -21.51 -24.21
CA PHE A 396 2.71 -22.11 -25.30
C PHE A 396 2.67 -23.63 -25.24
N GLU A 397 2.95 -24.21 -24.06
CA GLU A 397 3.07 -25.66 -23.87
C GLU A 397 1.80 -26.38 -24.33
N LYS A 398 0.64 -25.97 -23.79
CA LYS A 398 -0.66 -26.52 -24.17
C LYS A 398 -0.96 -26.36 -25.66
N ARG A 399 -0.57 -25.23 -26.27
CA ARG A 399 -0.80 -25.00 -27.70
C ARG A 399 0.11 -25.88 -28.55
N PHE A 400 1.38 -25.97 -28.19
CA PHE A 400 2.41 -26.75 -28.88
C PHE A 400 2.03 -28.23 -28.95
N GLU A 401 1.51 -28.80 -27.86
CA GLU A 401 1.04 -30.18 -27.82
C GLU A 401 -0.18 -30.44 -28.73
N THR A 402 -1.01 -29.43 -28.98
CA THR A 402 -2.24 -29.57 -29.79
C THR A 402 -2.09 -29.15 -31.25
N MET A 403 -1.00 -28.48 -31.62
CA MET A 403 -0.84 -27.81 -32.91
C MET A 403 0.42 -28.27 -33.61
N VAL A 404 0.27 -29.23 -34.53
CA VAL A 404 1.35 -29.73 -35.37
C VAL A 404 1.56 -28.80 -36.56
N GLN A 405 2.82 -28.44 -36.84
CA GLN A 405 3.18 -27.61 -38.00
C GLN A 405 3.13 -28.45 -39.29
N LEU A 406 2.75 -27.80 -40.40
CA LEU A 406 2.58 -28.47 -41.69
C LEU A 406 3.92 -28.84 -42.35
N ASN A 407 4.99 -28.10 -42.06
CA ASN A 407 6.31 -28.32 -42.63
C ASN A 407 7.32 -28.68 -41.51
N PRO A 408 8.43 -29.35 -41.85
CA PRO A 408 9.63 -29.38 -41.03
C PRO A 408 10.06 -27.99 -40.61
N ILE A 409 10.27 -27.80 -39.30
CA ILE A 409 10.64 -26.51 -38.73
C ILE A 409 12.07 -26.54 -38.22
N ASN A 410 12.92 -25.68 -38.79
CA ASN A 410 14.18 -25.32 -38.17
C ASN A 410 13.93 -24.35 -37.01
N PHE A 411 14.50 -24.57 -35.84
CA PHE A 411 14.33 -23.65 -34.71
C PHE A 411 15.64 -23.23 -34.06
N SER A 412 15.63 -22.03 -33.48
CA SER A 412 16.71 -21.54 -32.63
C SER A 412 16.10 -20.79 -31.44
N ILE A 413 16.69 -20.97 -30.26
CA ILE A 413 16.22 -20.33 -29.03
C ILE A 413 17.30 -19.41 -28.47
N LEU A 414 16.91 -18.18 -28.19
CA LEU A 414 17.64 -17.22 -27.37
C LEU A 414 16.95 -17.08 -26.01
N GLY A 415 17.60 -17.60 -24.98
CA GLY A 415 17.14 -17.50 -23.59
C GLY A 415 17.72 -16.26 -22.90
N PHE A 416 16.86 -15.37 -22.44
CA PHE A 416 17.23 -14.26 -21.57
C PHE A 416 17.04 -14.64 -20.10
N GLY A 417 18.10 -14.51 -19.31
CA GLY A 417 18.06 -14.79 -17.88
C GLY A 417 19.05 -13.94 -17.10
N SER A 418 19.21 -14.27 -15.82
CA SER A 418 20.24 -13.68 -14.99
C SER A 418 20.88 -14.76 -14.13
N LYS A 419 22.21 -14.83 -14.14
CA LYS A 419 23.00 -15.70 -13.25
C LYS A 419 22.82 -15.36 -11.75
N SER A 420 22.12 -14.27 -11.45
CA SER A 420 21.75 -13.87 -10.10
C SER A 420 20.67 -14.76 -9.47
N TYR A 421 19.94 -15.53 -10.28
CA TYR A 421 18.89 -16.43 -9.85
C TYR A 421 19.34 -17.88 -10.09
N PRO A 422 19.00 -18.84 -9.19
CA PRO A 422 19.46 -20.24 -9.31
C PRO A 422 19.10 -20.89 -10.65
N LYS A 423 17.90 -20.61 -11.17
CA LYS A 423 17.35 -21.19 -12.39
C LYS A 423 17.65 -20.35 -13.64
N PHE A 424 18.94 -20.18 -13.95
CA PHE A 424 19.40 -19.35 -15.07
C PHE A 424 18.91 -19.88 -16.44
N CYS A 425 18.09 -19.07 -17.14
CA CYS A 425 17.47 -19.40 -18.43
C CYS A 425 16.61 -20.67 -18.44
N GLN A 426 16.09 -21.09 -17.28
CA GLN A 426 15.40 -22.37 -17.13
C GLN A 426 14.23 -22.56 -18.11
N TYR A 427 13.42 -21.52 -18.33
CA TYR A 427 12.29 -21.65 -19.26
C TYR A 427 12.73 -21.92 -20.70
N ALA A 428 13.83 -21.28 -21.14
CA ALA A 428 14.38 -21.53 -22.47
C ALA A 428 14.96 -22.96 -22.60
N ILE A 429 15.57 -23.48 -21.53
CA ILE A 429 16.04 -24.88 -21.45
C ILE A 429 14.86 -25.84 -21.57
N THR A 430 13.78 -25.58 -20.83
CA THR A 430 12.56 -26.39 -20.89
C THR A 430 11.93 -26.36 -22.29
N LEU A 431 11.89 -25.20 -22.95
CA LEU A 431 11.42 -25.10 -24.34
C LEU A 431 12.27 -25.90 -25.30
N GLN A 432 13.60 -25.80 -25.22
CA GLN A 432 14.50 -26.56 -26.08
C GLN A 432 14.24 -28.06 -25.96
N SER A 433 14.21 -28.59 -24.74
CA SER A 433 13.96 -30.00 -24.48
C SER A 433 12.60 -30.48 -25.01
N ARG A 434 11.59 -29.61 -25.09
CA ARG A 434 10.28 -29.95 -25.67
C ARG A 434 10.27 -29.94 -27.19
N LEU A 435 10.94 -28.98 -27.81
CA LEU A 435 11.04 -28.91 -29.28
C LEU A 435 11.85 -30.09 -29.82
N GLU A 436 12.96 -30.45 -29.17
CA GLU A 436 13.82 -31.57 -29.57
C GLU A 436 13.15 -32.95 -29.43
N LYS A 437 12.04 -33.05 -28.68
CA LYS A 437 11.25 -34.28 -28.59
C LYS A 437 10.30 -34.49 -29.76
N GLN A 438 10.13 -33.51 -30.64
CA GLN A 438 9.24 -33.60 -31.79
C GLN A 438 10.04 -33.88 -33.05
N ASP A 439 9.67 -34.92 -33.81
CA ASP A 439 10.40 -35.33 -35.02
C ASP A 439 10.37 -34.27 -36.13
N ASN A 440 9.39 -33.35 -36.09
CA ASN A 440 9.23 -32.31 -37.10
C ASN A 440 9.97 -31.00 -36.77
N PHE A 441 10.81 -30.99 -35.73
CA PHE A 441 11.57 -29.81 -35.27
C PHE A 441 13.07 -30.09 -35.24
N PHE A 442 13.83 -29.29 -35.98
CA PHE A 442 15.27 -29.45 -36.15
C PHE A 442 16.01 -28.25 -35.56
N SER A 443 16.98 -28.50 -34.68
CA SER A 443 17.77 -27.44 -34.06
C SER A 443 18.73 -26.82 -35.08
N LEU A 444 18.51 -25.54 -35.41
CA LEU A 444 19.38 -24.78 -36.29
C LEU A 444 20.71 -24.44 -35.61
N MET A 445 20.67 -24.28 -34.28
CA MET A 445 21.84 -24.03 -33.43
C MET A 445 21.51 -24.34 -31.96
N PRO A 446 22.54 -24.65 -31.14
CA PRO A 446 22.35 -24.85 -29.71
C PRO A 446 21.69 -23.64 -29.02
N LEU A 447 20.93 -23.88 -27.95
CA LEU A 447 20.36 -22.83 -27.13
C LEU A 447 21.41 -21.82 -26.69
N PHE A 448 21.18 -20.56 -27.02
CA PHE A 448 22.04 -19.46 -26.62
C PHE A 448 21.46 -18.77 -25.39
N LYS A 449 22.27 -18.59 -24.34
CA LYS A 449 21.84 -18.00 -23.05
C LYS A 449 22.49 -16.64 -22.84
N ILE A 450 21.69 -15.59 -22.73
CA ILE A 450 22.14 -14.24 -22.42
C ILE A 450 21.97 -13.96 -20.94
N ASN A 451 23.06 -13.50 -20.30
CA ASN A 451 23.03 -13.02 -18.93
C ASN A 451 22.72 -11.51 -18.88
N ASN A 452 21.71 -11.11 -18.11
CA ASN A 452 21.40 -9.70 -17.82
C ASN A 452 21.21 -8.82 -19.06
N GLN A 453 20.65 -9.38 -20.15
CA GLN A 453 20.39 -8.65 -21.41
C GLN A 453 21.66 -8.02 -22.00
N SER A 454 22.77 -8.76 -21.97
CA SER A 454 24.03 -8.35 -22.60
C SER A 454 23.83 -8.07 -24.09
N GLU A 455 24.08 -6.82 -24.49
CA GLU A 455 23.99 -6.38 -25.90
C GLU A 455 25.07 -7.04 -26.77
N THR A 456 26.26 -7.24 -26.22
CA THR A 456 27.37 -7.91 -26.93
C THR A 456 27.00 -9.36 -27.26
N ASP A 457 26.42 -10.07 -26.29
CA ASP A 457 26.03 -11.47 -26.45
C ASP A 457 24.88 -11.59 -27.46
N TYR A 458 23.95 -10.63 -27.44
CA TYR A 458 22.88 -10.57 -28.43
C TYR A 458 23.43 -10.34 -29.84
N CYS A 459 24.33 -9.36 -30.04
CA CYS A 459 24.86 -9.06 -31.37
C CYS A 459 25.63 -10.25 -31.94
N LEU A 460 26.37 -10.97 -31.09
CA LEU A 460 27.04 -12.21 -31.45
C LEU A 460 26.02 -13.27 -31.92
N TRP A 461 24.99 -13.54 -31.12
CA TRP A 461 23.94 -14.49 -31.51
C TRP A 461 23.18 -14.06 -32.78
N GLU A 462 22.85 -12.78 -32.92
CA GLU A 462 22.14 -12.23 -34.08
C GLU A 462 22.95 -12.50 -35.36
N SER A 463 24.25 -12.21 -35.35
CA SER A 463 25.14 -12.49 -36.48
C SER A 463 25.19 -13.98 -36.85
N MET A 464 25.22 -14.87 -35.84
CA MET A 464 25.25 -16.32 -36.05
C MET A 464 23.94 -16.81 -36.69
N VAL A 465 22.79 -16.31 -36.22
CA VAL A 465 21.48 -16.69 -36.76
C VAL A 465 21.31 -16.17 -38.19
N VAL A 466 21.62 -14.90 -38.42
CA VAL A 466 21.50 -14.30 -39.77
C VAL A 466 22.36 -15.07 -40.77
N ASN A 467 23.60 -15.43 -40.41
CA ASN A 467 24.47 -16.21 -41.28
C ASN A 467 23.97 -17.65 -41.55
N LYS A 468 23.18 -18.24 -40.65
CA LYS A 468 22.57 -19.57 -40.85
C LYS A 468 21.28 -19.52 -41.67
N LEU A 469 20.69 -18.35 -41.87
CA LEU A 469 19.45 -18.14 -42.64
C LEU A 469 19.71 -17.71 -44.09
N LYS A 470 20.94 -17.30 -44.40
CA LYS A 470 21.47 -17.18 -45.76
C LYS A 470 21.76 -18.57 -46.30
#